data_AF-A0A662SDL5-F1
#
_entry.id   AF-A0A662SDL5-F1
#
_cell.length_a   1.000
_cell.length_b   1.000
_cell.length_c   1.000
_cell.angle_alpha   90.00
_cell.angle_beta   90.00
_cell.angle_gamma   90.00
#
_symmetry.space_group_name_H-M   'P 1'
#
loop_
_entity.id
_entity.type
_entity.pdbx_description
1 polymer ?
#
loop_
_entity_poly.entity_id
_entity_poly.type
_entity_poly.pdbx_seq_one_letter_code
_entity_poly.pdbx_strand_id
1 'polypeptide(L)'
;MYLETSSQIDKEFGLFFYATDTPGLDGRIKERPEDFIVVENSLIEADETGNHLVLVIWKKDLSTREVVDIIANKLNIGRKAIGVAGLKDKRAIAIQKISIPYKEIDPKDLEVEGRLKVLGLFRARRKVRVGYLKGNFFKIKVKGVKNLEALNETVFQLEDRGCPNYYGYQRFGGKTRNHELGRLILEGDYDQLASRIGLKRRISGIKDVLRLDLRLLRCFINSYQSYLFNLMVSERMRRGHPLNEPIEGDFIKGRKPAFPIIGYKSKLPKGEAGDIVESVLEGEKVRPEDFKLEVRKLRDKGSLRKVPMTYKSLMVDINKNEIVLSFWLEKGCYATVLLREFCKWSEPPI
;
A
#
# COMPACT_ATOMS: atom_id res chain seq x y z
N MET A 1 6.48 -21.86 13.38
CA MET A 1 7.58 -20.95 13.78
C MET A 1 7.71 -19.93 12.66
N TYR A 2 7.88 -18.64 12.96
CA TYR A 2 8.04 -17.62 11.92
C TYR A 2 9.49 -17.58 11.41
N LEU A 3 9.69 -17.31 10.12
CA LEU A 3 11.02 -17.26 9.50
C LEU A 3 11.54 -15.83 9.45
N GLU A 4 12.75 -15.59 9.93
CA GLU A 4 13.38 -14.27 9.82
C GLU A 4 13.88 -14.00 8.39
N THR A 5 13.78 -12.76 7.94
CA THR A 5 14.26 -12.34 6.62
C THR A 5 15.78 -12.23 6.55
N SER A 6 16.35 -12.69 5.44
CA SER A 6 17.74 -12.42 5.07
C SER A 6 17.91 -11.11 4.30
N SER A 7 16.81 -10.52 3.81
CA SER A 7 16.82 -9.31 2.98
C SER A 7 17.10 -8.05 3.81
N GLN A 8 18.17 -7.34 3.46
CA GLN A 8 18.54 -6.10 4.16
C GLN A 8 17.49 -5.01 3.98
N ILE A 9 16.87 -4.90 2.80
CA ILE A 9 15.79 -3.94 2.57
C ILE A 9 14.55 -4.25 3.41
N ASP A 10 14.22 -5.54 3.60
CA ASP A 10 13.10 -5.92 4.46
C ASP A 10 13.35 -5.44 5.89
N LYS A 11 14.58 -5.65 6.40
CA LYS A 11 15.02 -5.18 7.72
C LYS A 11 14.89 -3.67 7.85
N GLU A 12 15.37 -2.92 6.87
CA GLU A 12 15.25 -1.45 6.85
C GLU A 12 13.79 -0.95 6.86
N PHE A 13 12.84 -1.75 6.38
CA PHE A 13 11.42 -1.39 6.36
C PHE A 13 10.61 -2.03 7.51
N GLY A 14 11.27 -2.74 8.41
CA GLY A 14 10.65 -3.41 9.55
C GLY A 14 9.86 -4.67 9.19
N LEU A 15 10.09 -5.28 8.02
CA LEU A 15 9.50 -6.55 7.58
C LEU A 15 10.39 -7.72 8.04
N PHE A 16 10.63 -7.87 9.34
CA PHE A 16 11.64 -8.81 9.85
C PHE A 16 11.28 -10.28 9.65
N PHE A 17 10.00 -10.62 9.59
CA PHE A 17 9.56 -12.02 9.55
C PHE A 17 8.66 -12.32 8.35
N TYR A 18 8.66 -13.58 7.95
CA TYR A 18 7.64 -14.21 7.10
C TYR A 18 6.68 -14.99 8.00
N ALA A 19 5.40 -15.01 7.63
CA ALA A 19 4.43 -15.92 8.27
C ALA A 19 4.76 -17.39 7.99
N THR A 20 5.37 -17.63 6.83
CA THR A 20 5.70 -18.96 6.31
C THR A 20 7.17 -19.32 6.52
N ASP A 21 7.43 -20.58 6.90
CA ASP A 21 8.79 -21.12 7.09
C ASP A 21 9.28 -22.01 5.93
N THR A 22 8.46 -22.13 4.88
CA THR A 22 8.80 -22.85 3.66
C THR A 22 9.96 -22.21 2.88
N PRO A 23 10.73 -23.00 2.10
CA PRO A 23 11.71 -22.45 1.16
C PRO A 23 11.08 -21.41 0.22
N GLY A 24 11.82 -20.32 -0.03
CA GLY A 24 11.38 -19.28 -0.96
C GLY A 24 11.39 -19.75 -2.40
N LEU A 25 10.42 -19.30 -3.18
CA LEU A 25 10.36 -19.57 -4.62
C LEU A 25 11.32 -18.71 -5.45
N ASP A 26 11.91 -17.67 -4.87
CA ASP A 26 12.68 -16.66 -5.61
C ASP A 26 11.81 -16.06 -6.74
N GLY A 27 12.40 -15.86 -7.91
CA GLY A 27 11.72 -15.45 -9.12
C GLY A 27 11.53 -13.95 -9.22
N ARG A 28 11.13 -13.50 -10.40
CA ARG A 28 11.00 -12.07 -10.73
C ARG A 28 9.59 -11.73 -11.15
N ILE A 29 9.15 -10.54 -10.77
CA ILE A 29 7.85 -9.97 -11.16
C ILE A 29 8.05 -8.70 -11.97
N LYS A 30 6.99 -8.28 -12.66
CA LYS A 30 6.94 -7.01 -13.40
C LYS A 30 8.04 -6.89 -14.47
N GLU A 31 8.51 -8.00 -15.07
CA GLU A 31 9.41 -7.91 -16.23
C GLU A 31 8.74 -7.16 -17.38
N ARG A 32 7.46 -7.48 -17.65
CA ARG A 32 6.58 -6.75 -18.56
C ARG A 32 5.31 -6.28 -17.85
N PRO A 33 4.64 -5.21 -18.31
CA PRO A 33 3.36 -4.76 -17.73
C PRO A 33 2.28 -5.86 -17.69
N GLU A 34 2.27 -6.76 -18.68
CA GLU A 34 1.35 -7.90 -18.80
C GLU A 34 1.52 -8.93 -17.67
N ASP A 35 2.72 -9.00 -17.09
CA ASP A 35 3.03 -9.93 -16.01
C ASP A 35 2.42 -9.46 -14.67
N PHE A 36 1.84 -8.25 -14.62
CA PHE A 36 1.21 -7.68 -13.44
C PHE A 36 -0.12 -7.02 -13.80
N ILE A 37 -1.22 -7.76 -13.65
CA ILE A 37 -2.58 -7.29 -13.95
C ILE A 37 -3.30 -6.95 -12.64
N VAL A 38 -3.95 -5.80 -12.60
CA VAL A 38 -4.80 -5.36 -11.48
C VAL A 38 -6.16 -4.86 -11.97
N VAL A 39 -7.24 -5.36 -11.38
CA VAL A 39 -8.62 -4.96 -11.70
C VAL A 39 -9.30 -4.43 -10.44
N GLU A 40 -9.78 -3.20 -10.48
CA GLU A 40 -10.41 -2.55 -9.34
C GLU A 40 -11.79 -3.13 -9.03
N ASN A 41 -11.99 -3.60 -7.79
CA ASN A 41 -13.30 -3.96 -7.26
C ASN A 41 -13.92 -2.72 -6.57
N SER A 42 -14.56 -1.87 -7.38
CA SER A 42 -15.09 -0.56 -6.99
C SER A 42 -16.46 -0.66 -6.29
N LEU A 43 -16.80 0.39 -5.52
CA LEU A 43 -18.10 0.57 -4.86
C LEU A 43 -19.06 1.48 -5.62
N ILE A 44 -18.64 2.07 -6.75
CA ILE A 44 -19.52 2.96 -7.52
C ILE A 44 -20.52 2.16 -8.34
N GLU A 45 -21.77 2.56 -8.26
CA GLU A 45 -22.93 1.94 -8.92
C GLU A 45 -23.45 2.84 -10.03
N ALA A 46 -24.08 2.23 -11.03
CA ALA A 46 -24.69 2.93 -12.13
C ALA A 46 -25.98 3.64 -11.70
N ASP A 47 -26.21 4.82 -12.25
CA ASP A 47 -27.42 5.60 -12.09
C ASP A 47 -27.62 6.49 -13.31
N GLU A 48 -28.68 6.24 -14.08
CA GLU A 48 -28.98 6.92 -15.35
C GLU A 48 -29.24 8.43 -15.19
N THR A 49 -29.61 8.89 -14.00
CA THR A 49 -29.85 10.31 -13.68
C THR A 49 -28.61 11.00 -13.09
N GLY A 50 -27.51 10.26 -12.94
CA GLY A 50 -26.31 10.71 -12.25
C GLY A 50 -25.59 11.89 -12.92
N ASN A 51 -25.07 12.81 -12.11
CA ASN A 51 -24.33 14.01 -12.57
C ASN A 51 -22.85 13.74 -12.88
N HIS A 52 -22.43 12.48 -12.87
CA HIS A 52 -21.08 12.06 -13.20
C HIS A 52 -21.10 10.99 -14.29
N LEU A 53 -20.16 11.07 -15.23
CA LEU A 53 -19.85 9.98 -16.14
C LEU A 53 -18.67 9.18 -15.57
N VAL A 54 -18.83 7.86 -15.47
CA VAL A 54 -17.79 6.93 -15.04
C VAL A 54 -17.21 6.24 -16.27
N LEU A 55 -15.90 6.33 -16.39
CA LEU A 55 -15.08 5.69 -17.40
C LEU A 55 -14.48 4.41 -16.79
N VAL A 56 -14.73 3.26 -17.41
CA VAL A 56 -14.01 2.02 -17.10
C VAL A 56 -12.73 2.02 -17.94
N ILE A 57 -11.62 2.37 -17.32
CA ILE A 57 -10.35 2.61 -18.01
C ILE A 57 -9.45 1.38 -17.93
N TRP A 58 -8.99 0.89 -19.08
CA TRP A 58 -7.83 0.02 -19.18
C TRP A 58 -6.59 0.87 -19.46
N LYS A 59 -5.53 0.68 -18.68
CA LYS A 59 -4.24 1.35 -18.89
C LYS A 59 -3.08 0.36 -18.86
N LYS A 60 -2.06 0.62 -19.68
CA LYS A 60 -0.78 -0.10 -19.72
C LYS A 60 0.37 0.88 -19.63
N ASP A 61 1.29 0.60 -18.70
CA ASP A 61 2.50 1.40 -18.46
C ASP A 61 2.24 2.90 -18.23
N LEU A 62 1.12 3.22 -17.59
CA LEU A 62 0.71 4.57 -17.22
C LEU A 62 0.38 4.58 -15.73
N SER A 63 0.81 5.61 -15.00
CA SER A 63 0.32 5.87 -13.65
C SER A 63 -1.11 6.40 -13.71
N THR A 64 -1.87 6.25 -12.62
CA THR A 64 -3.21 6.87 -12.53
C THR A 64 -3.16 8.39 -12.68
N ARG A 65 -2.05 9.05 -12.30
CA ARG A 65 -1.88 10.51 -12.47
C ARG A 65 -1.74 10.88 -13.94
N GLU A 66 -0.92 10.16 -14.70
CA GLU A 66 -0.79 10.37 -16.15
C GLU A 66 -2.14 10.18 -16.86
N VAL A 67 -2.94 9.17 -16.46
CA VAL A 67 -4.29 8.99 -17.01
C VAL A 67 -5.21 10.18 -16.68
N VAL A 68 -5.16 10.69 -15.45
CA VAL A 68 -5.91 11.89 -15.05
C VAL A 68 -5.48 13.11 -15.87
N ASP A 69 -4.18 13.28 -16.13
CA ASP A 69 -3.65 14.36 -16.96
C ASP A 69 -4.13 14.26 -18.41
N ILE A 70 -4.11 13.06 -18.99
CA ILE A 70 -4.61 12.79 -20.35
C ILE A 70 -6.10 13.18 -20.45
N ILE A 71 -6.94 12.70 -19.53
CA ILE A 71 -8.38 12.99 -19.52
C ILE A 71 -8.63 14.49 -19.31
N ALA A 72 -7.91 15.13 -18.38
CA ALA A 72 -8.05 16.55 -18.10
C ALA A 72 -7.77 17.40 -19.34
N ASN A 73 -6.68 17.10 -20.06
CA ASN A 73 -6.28 17.83 -21.25
C ASN A 73 -7.24 17.58 -22.41
N LYS A 74 -7.58 16.32 -22.71
CA LYS A 74 -8.45 15.96 -23.83
C LYS A 74 -9.88 16.50 -23.69
N LEU A 75 -10.38 16.63 -22.46
CA LEU A 75 -11.73 17.16 -22.20
C LEU A 75 -11.75 18.64 -21.78
N ASN A 76 -10.58 19.28 -21.65
CA ASN A 76 -10.41 20.63 -21.13
C ASN A 76 -11.12 20.85 -19.77
N ILE A 77 -10.89 19.94 -18.83
CA ILE A 77 -11.44 20.01 -17.47
C ILE A 77 -10.34 20.03 -16.41
N GLY A 78 -10.61 20.67 -15.27
CA GLY A 78 -9.66 20.68 -14.16
C GLY A 78 -9.45 19.29 -13.56
N ARG A 79 -8.21 18.94 -13.22
CA ARG A 79 -7.84 17.66 -12.54
C ARG A 79 -8.67 17.38 -11.28
N LYS A 80 -9.06 18.43 -10.55
CA LYS A 80 -9.91 18.31 -9.35
C LYS A 80 -11.33 17.86 -9.66
N ALA A 81 -11.81 17.97 -10.90
CA ALA A 81 -13.10 17.44 -11.32
C ALA A 81 -13.07 15.92 -11.53
N ILE A 82 -11.89 15.38 -11.85
CA ILE A 82 -11.67 13.95 -12.08
C ILE A 82 -11.56 13.21 -10.75
N GLY A 83 -12.24 12.07 -10.64
CA GLY A 83 -12.35 11.26 -9.44
C GLY A 83 -11.74 9.88 -9.63
N VAL A 84 -10.95 9.43 -8.66
CA VAL A 84 -10.31 8.11 -8.65
C VAL A 84 -10.43 7.49 -7.26
N ALA A 85 -10.62 6.17 -7.20
CA ALA A 85 -10.79 5.47 -5.93
C ALA A 85 -9.45 5.15 -5.24
N GLY A 86 -8.39 5.03 -6.05
CA GLY A 86 -7.01 4.85 -5.61
C GLY A 86 -6.05 4.94 -6.79
N LEU A 87 -4.75 5.02 -6.49
CA LEU A 87 -3.71 4.93 -7.52
C LEU A 87 -3.42 3.45 -7.84
N LYS A 88 -3.03 3.17 -9.08
CA LYS A 88 -2.54 1.86 -9.52
C LYS A 88 -1.10 1.99 -10.02
N ASP A 89 -0.35 0.89 -9.94
CA ASP A 89 1.03 0.80 -10.44
C ASP A 89 1.16 1.26 -11.89
N LYS A 90 2.26 1.95 -12.21
CA LYS A 90 2.59 2.35 -13.58
C LYS A 90 2.93 1.13 -14.43
N ARG A 91 3.95 0.37 -14.03
CA ARG A 91 4.45 -0.84 -14.71
C ARG A 91 3.53 -2.04 -14.47
N ALA A 92 2.32 -1.96 -15.02
CA ALA A 92 1.25 -2.94 -14.89
C ALA A 92 0.20 -2.71 -15.99
N ILE A 93 -0.62 -3.73 -16.25
CA ILE A 93 -1.95 -3.53 -16.82
C ILE A 93 -2.93 -3.28 -15.68
N ALA A 94 -3.68 -2.18 -15.75
CA ALA A 94 -4.69 -1.87 -14.74
C ALA A 94 -6.04 -1.53 -15.36
N ILE A 95 -7.11 -2.07 -14.77
CA ILE A 95 -8.49 -1.68 -15.04
C ILE A 95 -9.02 -0.95 -13.80
N GLN A 96 -9.44 0.30 -13.95
CA GLN A 96 -9.94 1.14 -12.85
C GLN A 96 -11.09 2.02 -13.30
N LYS A 97 -11.95 2.44 -12.35
CA LYS A 97 -13.06 3.35 -12.62
C LYS A 97 -12.66 4.80 -12.32
N ILE A 98 -12.87 5.69 -13.28
CA ILE A 98 -12.58 7.12 -13.16
C ILE A 98 -13.87 7.89 -13.41
N SER A 99 -14.26 8.80 -12.53
CA SER A 99 -15.42 9.67 -12.77
C SER A 99 -15.01 11.06 -13.23
N ILE A 100 -15.78 11.62 -14.14
CA ILE A 100 -15.76 13.04 -14.53
C ILE A 100 -17.14 13.65 -14.31
N PRO A 101 -17.32 14.99 -14.31
CA PRO A 101 -18.64 15.59 -14.45
C PRO A 101 -19.35 15.04 -15.69
N TYR A 102 -20.66 14.81 -15.62
CA TYR A 102 -21.40 14.27 -16.76
C TYR A 102 -21.23 15.18 -17.98
N LYS A 103 -20.82 14.57 -19.08
CA LYS A 103 -20.68 15.16 -20.40
C LYS A 103 -20.75 14.02 -21.41
N GLU A 104 -21.47 14.19 -22.49
CA GLU A 104 -21.42 13.25 -23.61
C GLU A 104 -20.05 13.34 -24.29
N ILE A 105 -19.41 12.18 -24.48
CA ILE A 105 -18.08 12.06 -25.09
C ILE A 105 -18.07 10.83 -26.00
N ASP A 106 -17.28 10.86 -27.07
CA ASP A 106 -16.85 9.63 -27.73
C ASP A 106 -15.72 9.01 -26.90
N PRO A 107 -15.87 7.76 -26.39
CA PRO A 107 -14.78 7.08 -25.68
C PRO A 107 -13.46 7.04 -26.45
N LYS A 108 -13.51 6.97 -27.79
CA LYS A 108 -12.31 6.94 -28.66
C LYS A 108 -11.47 8.19 -28.53
N ASP A 109 -12.09 9.35 -28.29
CA ASP A 109 -11.38 10.60 -28.11
C ASP A 109 -10.40 10.55 -26.95
N LEU A 110 -10.67 9.71 -25.94
CA LEU A 110 -9.80 9.55 -24.76
C LEU A 110 -8.69 8.53 -24.93
N GLU A 111 -8.73 7.69 -25.96
CA GLU A 111 -7.79 6.58 -26.09
C GLU A 111 -6.37 7.03 -26.47
N VAL A 112 -5.40 6.19 -26.13
CA VAL A 112 -3.99 6.32 -26.53
C VAL A 112 -3.56 4.94 -26.97
N GLU A 113 -3.15 4.83 -28.23
CA GLU A 113 -2.82 3.54 -28.85
C GLU A 113 -1.83 2.73 -28.00
N GLY A 114 -2.19 1.47 -27.76
CA GLY A 114 -1.39 0.53 -26.95
C GLY A 114 -1.31 0.84 -25.45
N ARG A 115 -1.80 1.99 -24.95
CA ARG A 115 -1.57 2.44 -23.56
C ARG A 115 -2.83 2.78 -22.77
N LEU A 116 -3.89 3.27 -23.41
CA LEU A 116 -5.11 3.70 -22.74
C LEU A 116 -6.33 3.37 -23.61
N LYS A 117 -7.29 2.64 -23.04
CA LYS A 117 -8.57 2.30 -23.69
C LYS A 117 -9.73 2.58 -22.74
N VAL A 118 -10.87 2.98 -23.30
CA VAL A 118 -12.12 3.10 -22.54
C VAL A 118 -12.96 1.86 -22.80
N LEU A 119 -13.06 0.98 -21.78
CA LEU A 119 -13.77 -0.29 -21.89
C LEU A 119 -15.29 -0.16 -21.74
N GLY A 120 -15.76 0.96 -21.18
CA GLY A 120 -17.17 1.18 -20.93
C GLY A 120 -17.45 2.50 -20.23
N LEU A 121 -18.70 2.94 -20.35
CA LEU A 121 -19.22 4.19 -19.82
C LEU A 121 -20.52 3.93 -19.07
N PHE A 122 -20.71 4.59 -17.93
CA PHE A 122 -22.01 4.64 -17.27
C PHE A 122 -22.14 5.90 -16.41
N ARG A 123 -23.37 6.37 -16.20
CA ARG A 123 -23.63 7.51 -15.31
C ARG A 123 -23.66 7.07 -13.85
N ALA A 124 -23.29 7.95 -12.93
CA ALA A 124 -23.36 7.70 -11.50
C ALA A 124 -23.73 8.97 -10.73
N ARG A 125 -24.47 8.82 -9.61
CA ARG A 125 -24.88 9.98 -8.79
C ARG A 125 -23.70 10.74 -8.19
N ARG A 126 -22.61 10.05 -7.87
CA ARG A 126 -21.51 10.58 -7.08
C ARG A 126 -20.19 10.46 -7.83
N LYS A 127 -19.36 11.49 -7.68
CA LYS A 127 -17.94 11.44 -8.03
C LYS A 127 -17.25 10.29 -7.30
N VAL A 128 -16.41 9.53 -7.99
CA VAL A 128 -15.49 8.56 -7.37
C VAL A 128 -14.51 9.31 -6.46
N ARG A 129 -14.37 8.85 -5.22
CA ARG A 129 -13.46 9.40 -4.22
C ARG A 129 -12.52 8.33 -3.67
N VAL A 130 -11.39 8.77 -3.12
CA VAL A 130 -10.44 7.87 -2.45
C VAL A 130 -11.18 6.99 -1.43
N GLY A 131 -10.98 5.69 -1.52
CA GLY A 131 -11.63 4.70 -0.64
C GLY A 131 -12.93 4.10 -1.17
N TYR A 132 -13.44 4.53 -2.34
CA TYR A 132 -14.62 3.96 -3.03
C TYR A 132 -14.32 2.63 -3.74
N LEU A 133 -13.63 1.73 -3.04
CA LEU A 133 -13.37 0.37 -3.49
C LEU A 133 -13.47 -0.59 -2.30
N LYS A 134 -13.78 -1.85 -2.59
CA LYS A 134 -13.64 -2.96 -1.65
C LYS A 134 -12.19 -3.47 -1.64
N GLY A 135 -11.57 -3.53 -2.81
CA GLY A 135 -10.25 -4.12 -3.01
C GLY A 135 -9.87 -4.17 -4.48
N ASN A 136 -8.92 -5.03 -4.83
CA ASN A 136 -8.50 -5.26 -6.21
C ASN A 136 -8.30 -6.75 -6.46
N PHE A 137 -8.64 -7.20 -7.66
CA PHE A 137 -8.23 -8.50 -8.17
C PHE A 137 -6.86 -8.37 -8.81
N PHE A 138 -6.00 -9.33 -8.56
CA PHE A 138 -4.65 -9.40 -9.10
C PHE A 138 -4.49 -10.70 -9.88
N LYS A 139 -3.75 -10.63 -11.00
CA LYS A 139 -3.18 -11.76 -11.70
C LYS A 139 -1.73 -11.43 -11.98
N ILE A 140 -0.82 -12.10 -11.28
CA ILE A 140 0.60 -11.76 -11.27
C ILE A 140 1.42 -12.98 -11.66
N LYS A 141 2.23 -12.83 -12.69
CA LYS A 141 3.19 -13.83 -13.12
C LYS A 141 4.52 -13.62 -12.39
N VAL A 142 5.05 -14.71 -11.83
CA VAL A 142 6.41 -14.79 -11.28
C VAL A 142 7.20 -15.75 -12.17
N LYS A 143 8.35 -15.30 -12.67
CA LYS A 143 9.20 -16.10 -13.57
C LYS A 143 10.51 -16.50 -12.92
N GLY A 144 11.07 -17.63 -13.34
CA GLY A 144 12.33 -18.14 -12.81
C GLY A 144 12.18 -18.64 -11.38
N VAL A 145 11.02 -19.20 -11.05
CA VAL A 145 10.76 -19.75 -9.72
C VAL A 145 11.54 -21.04 -9.50
N LYS A 146 11.88 -21.28 -8.24
CA LYS A 146 12.51 -22.49 -7.71
C LYS A 146 11.58 -23.11 -6.66
N ASN A 147 11.94 -24.28 -6.14
CA ASN A 147 11.29 -24.91 -4.98
C ASN A 147 9.75 -25.01 -5.10
N LEU A 148 9.23 -25.38 -6.28
CA LEU A 148 7.78 -25.42 -6.56
C LEU A 148 7.02 -26.35 -5.60
N GLU A 149 7.69 -27.37 -5.08
CA GLU A 149 7.19 -28.28 -4.05
C GLU A 149 6.75 -27.56 -2.77
N ALA A 150 7.29 -26.36 -2.48
CA ALA A 150 6.95 -25.55 -1.31
C ALA A 150 5.61 -24.82 -1.43
N LEU A 151 4.99 -24.78 -2.62
CA LEU A 151 3.79 -23.97 -2.89
C LEU A 151 2.61 -24.34 -2.01
N ASN A 152 2.24 -25.62 -1.98
CA ASN A 152 1.06 -26.08 -1.25
C ASN A 152 1.21 -25.84 0.25
N GLU A 153 2.39 -26.12 0.80
CA GLU A 153 2.70 -25.86 2.20
C GLU A 153 2.68 -24.36 2.52
N THR A 154 3.17 -23.52 1.61
CA THR A 154 3.11 -22.05 1.79
C THR A 154 1.67 -21.57 1.85
N VAL A 155 0.79 -22.08 0.97
CA VAL A 155 -0.64 -21.74 0.99
C VAL A 155 -1.27 -22.20 2.31
N PHE A 156 -1.03 -23.45 2.71
CA PHE A 156 -1.55 -24.00 3.97
C PHE A 156 -1.17 -23.15 5.19
N GLN A 157 0.12 -22.79 5.31
CA GLN A 157 0.59 -21.96 6.42
C GLN A 157 0.00 -20.55 6.40
N LEU A 158 -0.27 -19.96 5.24
CA LEU A 158 -0.92 -18.65 5.15
C LEU A 158 -2.41 -18.69 5.49
N GLU A 159 -3.08 -19.82 5.28
CA GLU A 159 -4.46 -20.04 5.72
C GLU A 159 -4.51 -20.24 7.24
N ASP A 160 -3.61 -21.04 7.79
CA ASP A 160 -3.49 -21.38 9.20
C ASP A 160 -3.04 -20.18 10.06
N ARG A 161 -1.94 -19.52 9.69
CA ARG A 161 -1.30 -18.46 10.50
C ARG A 161 -1.77 -17.06 10.12
N GLY A 162 -2.33 -16.90 8.92
CA GLY A 162 -2.62 -15.62 8.30
C GLY A 162 -1.40 -14.96 7.64
N CYS A 163 -1.65 -14.15 6.61
CA CYS A 163 -0.59 -13.36 5.97
C CYS A 163 -0.43 -12.00 6.68
N PRO A 164 0.79 -11.53 6.98
CA PRO A 164 1.01 -10.26 7.67
C PRO A 164 0.60 -9.08 6.78
N ASN A 165 -0.06 -8.08 7.36
CA ASN A 165 -0.54 -6.90 6.64
C ASN A 165 0.48 -5.76 6.60
N TYR A 166 1.75 -6.09 6.36
CA TYR A 166 2.81 -5.09 6.24
C TYR A 166 2.45 -4.00 5.21
N TYR A 167 2.99 -2.81 5.44
CA TYR A 167 3.16 -1.83 4.38
C TYR A 167 4.31 -2.27 3.48
N GLY A 168 4.06 -2.41 2.17
CA GLY A 168 5.06 -2.85 1.20
C GLY A 168 6.05 -1.76 0.78
N TYR A 169 7.08 -2.15 0.02
CA TYR A 169 8.21 -1.31 -0.43
C TYR A 169 7.80 0.05 -1.02
N GLN A 170 6.70 0.09 -1.79
CA GLN A 170 6.22 1.32 -2.45
C GLN A 170 5.79 2.39 -1.45
N ARG A 171 5.40 2.00 -0.22
CA ARG A 171 5.02 2.94 0.84
C ARG A 171 6.20 3.82 1.27
N PHE A 172 7.40 3.26 1.24
CA PHE A 172 8.64 3.87 1.69
C PHE A 172 9.39 4.62 0.57
N GLY A 173 8.79 4.72 -0.62
CA GLY A 173 9.40 5.37 -1.79
C GLY A 173 10.55 4.56 -2.40
N GLY A 174 10.65 3.28 -2.07
CA GLY A 174 11.77 2.44 -2.48
C GLY A 174 13.08 3.03 -1.97
N LYS A 175 13.91 3.55 -2.87
CA LYS A 175 15.25 4.07 -2.56
C LYS A 175 15.26 5.34 -1.69
N THR A 176 14.18 6.11 -1.65
CA THR A 176 14.17 7.39 -0.91
C THR A 176 14.03 7.25 0.60
N ARG A 177 13.65 6.07 1.10
CA ARG A 177 13.46 5.78 2.53
C ARG A 177 12.59 6.82 3.24
N ASN A 178 11.36 7.01 2.72
CA ASN A 178 10.43 8.05 3.18
C ASN A 178 10.11 8.02 4.69
N HIS A 179 10.23 6.86 5.34
CA HIS A 179 9.98 6.73 6.77
C HIS A 179 11.08 7.43 7.59
N GLU A 180 12.33 7.36 7.15
CA GLU A 180 13.45 8.09 7.79
C GLU A 180 13.24 9.60 7.66
N LEU A 181 12.80 10.09 6.48
CA LEU A 181 12.45 11.50 6.31
C LEU A 181 11.27 11.91 7.21
N GLY A 182 10.31 11.00 7.43
CA GLY A 182 9.20 11.21 8.36
C GLY A 182 9.67 11.33 9.80
N ARG A 183 10.62 10.50 10.22
CA ARG A 183 11.26 10.54 11.54
C ARG A 183 11.94 11.88 11.80
N LEU A 184 12.73 12.37 10.84
CA LEU A 184 13.40 13.68 10.94
C LEU A 184 12.41 14.84 11.13
N ILE A 185 11.24 14.78 10.50
CA ILE A 185 10.18 15.79 10.69
C ILE A 185 9.66 15.78 12.14
N LEU A 186 9.51 14.60 12.74
CA LEU A 186 9.02 14.48 14.13
C LEU A 186 10.08 14.87 15.14
N GLU A 187 11.34 14.52 14.88
CA GLU A 187 12.50 14.88 15.72
C GLU A 187 12.85 16.38 15.62
N GLY A 188 12.33 17.07 14.60
CA GLY A 188 12.64 18.48 14.35
C GLY A 188 14.01 18.70 13.69
N ASP A 189 14.66 17.64 13.21
CA ASP A 189 15.94 17.71 12.47
C ASP A 189 15.68 18.11 11.01
N TYR A 190 15.32 19.38 10.83
CA TYR A 190 15.00 19.93 9.52
C TYR A 190 16.23 20.18 8.64
N ASP A 191 17.41 20.35 9.25
CA ASP A 191 18.67 20.51 8.52
C ASP A 191 19.06 19.20 7.82
N GLN A 192 18.99 18.06 8.52
CA GLN A 192 19.23 16.76 7.88
C GLN A 192 18.13 16.42 6.88
N LEU A 193 16.86 16.73 7.17
CA LEU A 193 15.75 16.58 6.22
C LEU A 193 16.05 17.33 4.92
N ALA A 194 16.43 18.61 5.01
CA ALA A 194 16.74 19.46 3.87
C ALA A 194 17.86 18.89 3.00
N SER A 195 18.94 18.45 3.65
CA SER A 195 20.09 17.82 2.98
C SER A 195 19.66 16.59 2.18
N ARG A 196 18.88 15.68 2.80
CA ARG A 196 18.45 14.43 2.16
C ARG A 196 17.50 14.61 0.99
N ILE A 197 16.70 15.67 0.98
CA ILE A 197 15.80 15.98 -0.14
C ILE A 197 16.43 16.96 -1.16
N GLY A 198 17.72 17.28 -1.00
CA GLY A 198 18.48 18.11 -1.95
C GLY A 198 18.15 19.60 -1.91
N LEU A 199 17.66 20.12 -0.79
CA LEU A 199 17.43 21.56 -0.64
C LEU A 199 18.77 22.27 -0.36
N LYS A 200 19.15 23.16 -1.26
CA LYS A 200 20.39 23.95 -1.17
C LYS A 200 20.37 25.06 -0.11
N ARG A 201 19.25 25.26 0.59
CA ARG A 201 19.05 26.36 1.53
C ARG A 201 19.04 25.81 2.94
N ARG A 202 19.72 26.50 3.87
CA ARG A 202 19.65 26.20 5.30
C ARG A 202 18.21 26.40 5.78
N ILE A 203 17.69 25.46 6.57
CA ILE A 203 16.35 25.52 7.12
C ILE A 203 16.47 25.76 8.61
N SER A 204 15.98 26.90 9.09
CA SER A 204 16.09 27.27 10.51
C SER A 204 14.91 26.77 11.35
N GLY A 205 13.87 26.22 10.72
CA GLY A 205 12.74 25.63 11.44
C GLY A 205 11.60 25.18 10.53
N ILE A 206 10.53 24.68 11.16
CA ILE A 206 9.38 24.08 10.47
C ILE A 206 8.76 25.01 9.41
N LYS A 207 8.77 26.33 9.61
CA LYS A 207 8.21 27.31 8.67
C LYS A 207 8.88 27.26 7.29
N ASP A 208 10.18 26.98 7.22
CA ASP A 208 10.88 26.88 5.94
C ASP A 208 10.55 25.56 5.23
N VAL A 209 10.42 24.47 5.99
CA VAL A 209 9.98 23.16 5.49
C VAL A 209 8.57 23.25 4.90
N LEU A 210 7.68 24.07 5.49
CA LEU A 210 6.32 24.29 4.97
C LEU A 210 6.23 25.01 3.64
N ARG A 211 7.35 25.54 3.12
CA ARG A 211 7.40 26.00 1.73
C ARG A 211 7.36 24.83 0.72
N LEU A 212 7.60 23.60 1.19
CA LEU A 212 7.41 22.37 0.42
C LEU A 212 5.92 21.98 0.33
N ASP A 213 5.61 21.06 -0.59
CA ASP A 213 4.24 20.52 -0.71
C ASP A 213 3.86 19.78 0.58
N LEU A 214 2.86 20.30 1.30
CA LEU A 214 2.31 19.68 2.51
C LEU A 214 1.89 18.22 2.30
N ARG A 215 1.49 17.84 1.08
CA ARG A 215 1.13 16.45 0.75
C ARG A 215 2.36 15.55 0.75
N LEU A 216 3.52 16.06 0.35
CA LEU A 216 4.78 15.32 0.40
C LEU A 216 5.23 15.11 1.84
N LEU A 217 5.24 16.17 2.66
CA LEU A 217 5.58 16.07 4.09
C LEU A 217 4.64 15.10 4.82
N ARG A 218 3.34 15.19 4.53
CA ARG A 218 2.36 14.22 5.03
C ARG A 218 2.70 12.78 4.60
N CYS A 219 3.18 12.58 3.38
CA CYS A 219 3.58 11.27 2.89
C CYS A 219 4.75 10.69 3.71
N PHE A 220 5.74 11.51 4.05
CA PHE A 220 6.88 11.10 4.88
C PHE A 220 6.45 10.71 6.31
N ILE A 221 5.67 11.56 6.98
CA ILE A 221 5.13 11.25 8.32
C ILE A 221 4.31 9.96 8.27
N ASN A 222 3.42 9.83 7.29
CA ASN A 222 2.59 8.64 7.14
C ASN A 222 3.42 7.39 6.81
N SER A 223 4.58 7.55 6.17
CA SER A 223 5.53 6.47 5.93
C SER A 223 6.22 6.03 7.22
N TYR A 224 6.55 6.95 8.13
CA TYR A 224 7.09 6.60 9.45
C TYR A 224 6.07 5.87 10.32
N GLN A 225 4.81 6.32 10.34
CA GLN A 225 3.73 5.57 11.00
C GLN A 225 3.57 4.14 10.43
N SER A 226 3.84 3.98 9.13
CA SER A 226 3.77 2.67 8.45
C SER A 226 4.94 1.77 8.86
N TYR A 227 6.13 2.34 9.08
CA TYR A 227 7.31 1.65 9.58
C TYR A 227 7.07 1.15 11.02
N LEU A 228 6.58 2.01 11.92
CA LEU A 228 6.21 1.61 13.28
C LEU A 228 5.18 0.46 13.29
N PHE A 229 4.19 0.52 12.41
CA PHE A 229 3.22 -0.58 12.27
C PHE A 229 3.88 -1.89 11.81
N ASN A 230 4.83 -1.82 10.86
CA ASN A 230 5.58 -3.00 10.44
C ASN A 230 6.38 -3.58 11.61
N LEU A 231 7.05 -2.74 12.41
CA LEU A 231 7.75 -3.19 13.61
C LEU A 231 6.83 -3.90 14.60
N MET A 232 5.61 -3.38 14.84
CA MET A 232 4.64 -4.03 15.73
C MET A 232 4.21 -5.41 15.23
N VAL A 233 3.96 -5.55 13.93
CA VAL A 233 3.62 -6.84 13.32
C VAL A 233 4.80 -7.82 13.42
N SER A 234 6.03 -7.32 13.21
CA SER A 234 7.26 -8.12 13.38
C SER A 234 7.48 -8.55 14.83
N GLU A 235 7.27 -7.65 15.79
CA GLU A 235 7.42 -7.93 17.21
C GLU A 235 6.38 -8.95 17.69
N ARG A 236 5.15 -8.87 17.20
CA ARG A 236 4.12 -9.90 17.44
C ARG A 236 4.60 -11.29 16.98
N MET A 237 5.17 -11.37 15.78
CA MET A 237 5.72 -12.63 15.27
C MET A 237 6.94 -13.09 16.06
N ARG A 238 7.84 -12.18 16.45
CA ARG A 238 9.02 -12.49 17.28
C ARG A 238 8.62 -13.17 18.59
N ARG A 239 7.50 -12.75 19.20
CA ARG A 239 6.93 -13.34 20.42
C ARG A 239 6.14 -14.62 20.19
N GLY A 240 5.99 -15.08 18.94
CA GLY A 240 5.30 -16.32 18.60
C GLY A 240 3.77 -16.24 18.56
N HIS A 241 3.18 -15.03 18.66
CA HIS A 241 1.72 -14.89 18.65
C HIS A 241 1.13 -15.06 17.24
N PRO A 242 -0.09 -15.60 17.10
CA PRO A 242 -0.79 -15.72 15.82
C PRO A 242 -1.16 -14.35 15.24
N LEU A 243 -1.15 -14.21 13.90
CA LEU A 243 -1.53 -12.97 13.23
C LEU A 243 -3.05 -12.85 13.03
N ASN A 244 -3.73 -13.98 12.82
CA ASN A 244 -5.13 -14.06 12.41
C ASN A 244 -6.11 -14.24 13.58
N GLU A 245 -5.62 -14.48 14.79
CA GLU A 245 -6.36 -14.65 16.03
C GLU A 245 -6.06 -13.52 17.03
N PRO A 246 -7.06 -13.04 17.79
CA PRO A 246 -6.83 -12.04 18.83
C PRO A 246 -6.00 -12.58 20.01
N ILE A 247 -5.07 -11.76 20.50
CA ILE A 247 -4.41 -11.95 21.81
C ILE A 247 -4.92 -10.93 22.82
N GLU A 248 -4.48 -11.02 24.08
CA GLU A 248 -4.92 -10.10 25.12
C GLU A 248 -4.63 -8.64 24.74
N GLY A 249 -5.66 -7.80 24.83
CA GLY A 249 -5.57 -6.36 24.58
C GLY A 249 -5.58 -5.92 23.12
N ASP A 250 -5.67 -6.86 22.16
CA ASP A 250 -5.81 -6.52 20.74
C ASP A 250 -7.00 -5.58 20.51
N PHE A 251 -6.79 -4.54 19.71
CA PHE A 251 -7.93 -3.85 19.11
C PHE A 251 -8.54 -4.72 18.00
N ILE A 252 -9.84 -4.62 17.81
CA ILE A 252 -10.55 -5.39 16.77
C ILE A 252 -11.02 -4.48 15.65
N LYS A 253 -10.64 -4.79 14.41
CA LYS A 253 -11.11 -4.11 13.20
C LYS A 253 -11.66 -5.11 12.19
N GLY A 254 -12.98 -5.12 12.02
CA GLY A 254 -13.64 -6.03 11.08
C GLY A 254 -13.42 -7.50 11.45
N ARG A 255 -13.60 -7.82 12.74
CA ARG A 255 -13.41 -9.17 13.34
C ARG A 255 -11.98 -9.72 13.28
N LYS A 256 -10.98 -8.88 13.01
CA LYS A 256 -9.56 -9.27 13.02
C LYS A 256 -8.76 -8.40 13.99
N PRO A 257 -7.68 -8.94 14.60
CA PRO A 257 -6.80 -8.17 15.45
C PRO A 257 -6.16 -7.03 14.67
N ALA A 258 -5.88 -5.93 15.36
CA ALA A 258 -5.46 -4.67 14.77
C ALA A 258 -4.54 -3.90 15.71
N PHE A 259 -3.50 -3.33 15.14
CA PHE A 259 -2.64 -2.37 15.84
C PHE A 259 -2.97 -0.92 15.45
N PRO A 260 -2.64 0.04 16.32
CA PRO A 260 -2.75 1.44 15.98
C PRO A 260 -1.72 1.85 14.91
N ILE A 261 -2.18 2.62 13.94
CA ILE A 261 -1.32 3.57 13.24
C ILE A 261 -1.15 4.74 14.20
N ILE A 262 0.06 4.91 14.73
CA ILE A 262 0.35 5.85 15.82
C ILE A 262 0.13 7.29 15.38
N GLY A 263 -0.66 8.04 16.13
CA GLY A 263 -0.85 9.47 15.98
C GLY A 263 -1.22 10.09 17.31
N TYR A 264 -1.40 11.41 17.36
CA TYR A 264 -1.48 12.16 18.63
C TYR A 264 -2.73 11.92 19.48
N LYS A 265 -3.67 11.11 18.98
CA LYS A 265 -4.86 10.66 19.73
C LYS A 265 -4.98 9.14 19.74
N SER A 266 -3.93 8.42 19.37
CA SER A 266 -3.93 6.96 19.42
C SER A 266 -4.07 6.51 20.86
N LYS A 267 -5.03 5.62 21.09
CA LYS A 267 -5.07 4.82 22.31
C LYS A 267 -4.07 3.68 22.14
N LEU A 268 -3.25 3.43 23.15
CA LEU A 268 -2.37 2.27 23.16
C LEU A 268 -3.10 1.07 23.79
N PRO A 269 -2.94 -0.14 23.24
CA PRO A 269 -3.47 -1.35 23.86
C PRO A 269 -2.77 -1.61 25.20
N LYS A 270 -3.34 -2.52 26.00
CA LYS A 270 -2.74 -3.04 27.25
C LYS A 270 -2.52 -4.55 27.11
N GLY A 271 -1.95 -5.22 28.12
CA GLY A 271 -1.68 -6.67 28.06
C GLY A 271 -0.65 -7.01 26.98
N GLU A 272 -0.69 -8.22 26.44
CA GLU A 272 0.30 -8.69 25.46
C GLU A 272 0.41 -7.80 24.21
N ALA A 273 -0.73 -7.35 23.67
CA ALA A 273 -0.75 -6.40 22.55
C ALA A 273 -0.17 -5.03 22.94
N GLY A 274 -0.38 -4.61 24.19
CA GLY A 274 0.23 -3.42 24.80
C GLY A 274 1.76 -3.52 24.81
N ASP A 275 2.29 -4.60 25.38
CA ASP A 275 3.73 -4.83 25.51
C ASP A 275 4.45 -4.85 24.16
N ILE A 276 3.79 -5.34 23.10
CA ILE A 276 4.30 -5.28 21.72
C ILE A 276 4.41 -3.84 21.24
N VAL A 277 3.35 -3.06 21.42
CA VAL A 277 3.30 -1.67 20.95
C VAL A 277 4.28 -0.80 21.76
N GLU A 278 4.33 -0.96 23.08
CA GLU A 278 5.23 -0.22 23.96
C GLU A 278 6.69 -0.52 23.64
N SER A 279 7.08 -1.79 23.51
CA SER A 279 8.45 -2.16 23.13
C SER A 279 8.92 -1.51 21.82
N VAL A 280 8.04 -1.42 20.82
CA VAL A 280 8.37 -0.75 19.55
C VAL A 280 8.51 0.76 19.73
N LEU A 281 7.60 1.40 20.47
CA LEU A 281 7.65 2.84 20.70
C LEU A 281 8.87 3.25 21.53
N GLU A 282 9.24 2.46 22.53
CA GLU A 282 10.45 2.67 23.34
C GLU A 282 11.72 2.47 22.52
N GLY A 283 11.79 1.40 21.71
CA GLY A 283 12.92 1.12 20.83
C GLY A 283 13.17 2.24 19.82
N GLU A 284 12.09 2.78 19.26
CA GLU A 284 12.13 3.91 18.31
C GLU A 284 12.08 5.29 19.00
N LYS A 285 12.06 5.33 20.35
CA LYS A 285 12.03 6.54 21.20
C LYS A 285 10.98 7.56 20.77
N VAL A 286 9.79 7.09 20.39
CA VAL A 286 8.70 7.92 19.86
C VAL A 286 7.44 7.78 20.70
N ARG A 287 6.74 8.90 20.91
CA ARG A 287 5.48 8.94 21.64
C ARG A 287 4.34 9.41 20.73
N PRO A 288 3.09 9.03 21.02
CA PRO A 288 1.92 9.54 20.28
C PRO A 288 1.91 11.07 20.16
N GLU A 289 2.31 11.80 21.21
CA GLU A 289 2.32 13.26 21.27
C GLU A 289 3.22 13.91 20.22
N ASP A 290 4.28 13.23 19.78
CA ASP A 290 5.23 13.76 18.79
C ASP A 290 4.53 13.94 17.42
N PHE A 291 3.46 13.19 17.16
CA PHE A 291 2.61 13.36 15.97
C PHE A 291 1.66 14.58 16.05
N LYS A 292 1.68 15.33 17.16
CA LYS A 292 0.91 16.58 17.37
C LYS A 292 1.71 17.81 16.92
N LEU A 293 2.27 17.74 15.71
CA LEU A 293 3.06 18.82 15.12
C LEU A 293 2.38 20.19 15.24
N GLU A 294 3.16 21.25 15.45
CA GLU A 294 2.67 22.63 15.53
C GLU A 294 1.75 22.97 14.34
N VAL A 295 2.16 22.52 13.16
CA VAL A 295 1.43 22.68 11.91
C VAL A 295 0.19 21.78 11.90
N ARG A 296 -0.97 22.38 12.15
CA ARG A 296 -2.26 21.67 12.22
C ARG A 296 -2.54 20.77 11.00
N LYS A 297 -2.13 21.19 9.80
CA LYS A 297 -2.32 20.42 8.55
C LYS A 297 -1.45 19.17 8.46
N LEU A 298 -0.43 19.03 9.32
CA LEU A 298 0.46 17.87 9.43
C LEU A 298 0.20 17.01 10.68
N ARG A 299 -0.74 17.39 11.56
CA ARG A 299 -1.18 16.54 12.67
C ARG A 299 -1.91 15.30 12.15
N ASP A 300 -1.55 14.12 12.64
CA ASP A 300 -2.25 12.88 12.34
C ASP A 300 -2.83 12.27 13.61
N LYS A 301 -4.14 12.07 13.66
CA LYS A 301 -4.83 11.57 14.87
C LYS A 301 -4.60 10.07 15.11
N GLY A 302 -3.99 9.37 14.17
CA GLY A 302 -3.87 7.93 14.18
C GLY A 302 -5.11 7.22 13.62
N SER A 303 -4.99 5.91 13.43
CA SER A 303 -6.08 5.04 13.01
C SER A 303 -5.80 3.60 13.44
N LEU A 304 -6.64 2.65 13.03
CA LEU A 304 -6.38 1.22 13.25
C LEU A 304 -6.10 0.52 11.93
N ARG A 305 -5.19 -0.45 11.93
CA ARG A 305 -4.90 -1.33 10.79
C ARG A 305 -4.88 -2.78 11.27
N LYS A 306 -5.55 -3.65 10.51
CA LYS A 306 -5.58 -5.10 10.79
C LYS A 306 -4.16 -5.65 10.74
N VAL A 307 -3.81 -6.48 11.72
CA VAL A 307 -2.55 -7.24 11.76
C VAL A 307 -2.47 -8.23 10.59
N PRO A 308 -3.49 -9.07 10.32
CA PRO A 308 -3.48 -9.95 9.16
C PRO A 308 -4.08 -9.22 7.94
N MET A 309 -3.54 -9.47 6.75
CA MET A 309 -4.15 -8.99 5.52
C MET A 309 -5.37 -9.84 5.17
N THR A 310 -6.32 -9.26 4.45
CA THR A 310 -7.48 -9.98 3.93
C THR A 310 -7.33 -10.17 2.43
N TYR A 311 -7.13 -11.42 2.02
CA TYR A 311 -7.13 -11.87 0.63
C TYR A 311 -8.16 -13.00 0.46
N LYS A 312 -8.59 -13.26 -0.79
CA LYS A 312 -9.58 -14.29 -1.13
C LYS A 312 -9.26 -14.93 -2.48
N SER A 313 -9.74 -16.15 -2.68
CA SER A 313 -9.70 -16.86 -3.96
C SER A 313 -8.28 -16.94 -4.52
N LEU A 314 -7.31 -17.30 -3.66
CA LEU A 314 -5.94 -17.50 -4.08
C LEU A 314 -5.86 -18.77 -4.93
N MET A 315 -5.42 -18.62 -6.17
CA MET A 315 -5.17 -19.70 -7.12
C MET A 315 -3.75 -19.56 -7.66
N VAL A 316 -3.05 -20.68 -7.81
CA VAL A 316 -1.70 -20.72 -8.34
C VAL A 316 -1.67 -21.67 -9.53
N ASP A 317 -1.45 -21.12 -10.72
CA ASP A 317 -1.21 -21.90 -11.93
C ASP A 317 0.30 -22.09 -12.14
N ILE A 318 0.75 -23.33 -12.31
CA ILE A 318 2.16 -23.66 -12.50
C ILE A 318 2.42 -23.97 -13.98
N ASN A 319 3.49 -23.38 -14.54
CA ASN A 319 3.97 -23.72 -15.88
C ASN A 319 5.50 -23.71 -15.91
N LYS A 320 6.12 -24.89 -15.92
CA LYS A 320 7.58 -25.07 -15.88
C LYS A 320 8.21 -24.30 -14.72
N ASN A 321 8.92 -23.21 -15.01
CA ASN A 321 9.59 -22.33 -14.04
C ASN A 321 8.89 -20.97 -13.90
N GLU A 322 7.60 -20.90 -14.23
CA GLU A 322 6.73 -19.76 -14.00
C GLU A 322 5.53 -20.17 -13.17
N ILE A 323 5.05 -19.26 -12.33
CA ILE A 323 3.74 -19.37 -11.70
C ILE A 323 2.90 -18.14 -11.98
N VAL A 324 1.58 -18.32 -11.98
CA VAL A 324 0.62 -17.22 -12.03
C VAL A 324 -0.24 -17.27 -10.78
N LEU A 325 -0.10 -16.27 -9.91
CA LEU A 325 -0.96 -16.11 -8.75
C LEU A 325 -2.14 -15.20 -9.10
N SER A 326 -3.34 -15.73 -8.90
CA SER A 326 -4.59 -14.98 -9.04
C SER A 326 -5.28 -14.87 -7.69
N PHE A 327 -5.65 -13.67 -7.25
CA PHE A 327 -6.28 -13.45 -5.95
C PHE A 327 -7.01 -12.11 -5.87
N TRP A 328 -7.99 -12.01 -4.98
CA TRP A 328 -8.56 -10.73 -4.55
C TRP A 328 -7.89 -10.25 -3.27
N LEU A 329 -7.68 -8.93 -3.16
CA LEU A 329 -7.03 -8.30 -2.02
C LEU A 329 -7.82 -7.08 -1.52
N GLU A 330 -8.06 -7.00 -0.21
CA GLU A 330 -8.76 -5.86 0.42
C GLU A 330 -7.99 -4.54 0.23
N LYS A 331 -8.71 -3.41 0.13
CA LYS A 331 -8.09 -2.09 0.03
C LYS A 331 -7.11 -1.83 1.19
N GLY A 332 -6.00 -1.18 0.88
CA GLY A 332 -4.96 -0.86 1.86
C GLY A 332 -3.97 -2.00 2.14
N CYS A 333 -4.15 -3.18 1.55
CA CYS A 333 -3.16 -4.25 1.52
C CYS A 333 -2.29 -4.14 0.24
N TYR A 334 -1.13 -4.80 0.25
CA TYR A 334 -0.12 -4.73 -0.81
C TYR A 334 0.09 -6.10 -1.44
N ALA A 335 -0.09 -6.23 -2.75
CA ALA A 335 0.11 -7.51 -3.45
C ALA A 335 1.55 -8.03 -3.32
N THR A 336 2.54 -7.12 -3.30
CA THR A 336 3.95 -7.48 -3.07
C THR A 336 4.20 -8.11 -1.70
N VAL A 337 3.40 -7.79 -0.68
CA VAL A 337 3.53 -8.39 0.65
C VAL A 337 3.00 -9.82 0.65
N LEU A 338 1.90 -10.11 -0.08
CA LEU A 338 1.45 -11.49 -0.24
C LEU A 338 2.49 -12.30 -1.05
N LEU A 339 2.96 -11.77 -2.18
CA LEU A 339 3.99 -12.42 -3.00
C LEU A 339 5.29 -12.66 -2.25
N ARG A 340 5.64 -11.78 -1.32
CA ARG A 340 6.83 -11.90 -0.47
C ARG A 340 6.83 -13.20 0.34
N GLU A 341 5.67 -13.66 0.82
CA GLU A 341 5.56 -14.94 1.55
C GLU A 341 5.90 -16.14 0.67
N PHE A 342 5.56 -16.08 -0.63
CA PHE A 342 5.94 -17.11 -1.60
C PHE A 342 7.41 -16.99 -2.01
N CYS A 343 7.83 -15.80 -2.43
CA CYS A 343 9.09 -15.65 -3.14
C CYS A 343 10.30 -15.54 -2.20
N LYS A 344 10.14 -14.95 -1.00
CA LYS A 344 11.20 -14.71 -0.01
C LYS A 344 12.49 -14.13 -0.63
N TRP A 345 12.34 -13.08 -1.45
CA TRP A 345 13.43 -12.45 -2.18
C TRP A 345 14.54 -11.95 -1.26
N SER A 346 15.80 -12.27 -1.59
CA SER A 346 16.98 -11.61 -1.02
C SER A 346 17.08 -10.15 -1.50
N GLU A 347 16.75 -9.91 -2.78
CA GLU A 347 16.64 -8.59 -3.40
C GLU A 347 15.22 -8.34 -3.91
N PRO A 348 14.34 -7.77 -3.08
CA PRO A 348 12.98 -7.45 -3.45
C PRO A 348 12.83 -6.52 -4.67
N PRO A 349 11.73 -6.65 -5.41
CA PRO A 349 11.45 -5.84 -6.60
C PRO A 349 10.93 -4.44 -6.21
N ILE A 350 11.86 -3.55 -5.84
CA ILE A 350 11.60 -2.16 -5.42
C ILE A 350 11.27 -1.24 -6.60
#